data_AF-A0A9D2ATW9-F1
#
_entry.id   AF-A0A9D2ATW9-F1
#
_cell.length_a   1.000
_cell.length_b   1.000
_cell.length_c   1.000
_cell.angle_alpha   90.00
_cell.angle_beta   90.00
_cell.angle_gamma   90.00
#
_symmetry.space_group_name_H-M   'P 1'
#
loop_
_entity.id
_entity.type
_entity.pdbx_description
1 polymer ?
#
loop_
_entity_poly.entity_id
_entity_poly.type
_entity_poly.pdbx_seq_one_letter_code
_entity_poly.pdbx_strand_id
1 'polypeptide(L)'
;MVRKTGGHMMTLGNRLAHLREKTGISQERLGELLGVTRQTVSSWETDKLLPKPENMRALCRYFGVEYEYFFPKGEETQSKQVQELAAAVMALQGQVSALQEAQGEQQKAEAADQDPGKSAEKGRFRKVYIVLRSVALTVCAVLVVLIAVALIGMLYQSGEGDGGANVIAWNMPPWLIAVIVGVLVAAVAACAVSVVHLVRVSKAKGRKKEQTDKNK
;
A
#
# COMPACT_ATOMS: atom_id res chain seq x y z
N MET A 1 36.74 28.01 -30.95
CA MET A 1 35.59 27.57 -30.13
C MET A 1 36.06 26.42 -29.23
N VAL A 2 36.35 26.70 -27.97
CA VAL A 2 36.73 25.68 -26.98
C VAL A 2 35.46 25.28 -26.24
N ARG A 3 35.00 24.03 -26.42
CA ARG A 3 33.82 23.54 -25.70
C ARG A 3 34.23 23.20 -24.27
N LYS A 4 33.57 23.87 -23.34
CA LYS A 4 33.56 23.63 -21.90
C LYS A 4 32.91 22.26 -21.65
N THR A 5 33.68 21.23 -21.31
CA THR A 5 33.13 19.96 -20.81
C THR A 5 33.04 20.02 -19.29
N GLY A 6 31.80 20.18 -18.80
CA GLY A 6 31.45 19.93 -17.42
C GLY A 6 31.70 18.47 -17.04
N GLY A 7 31.84 18.21 -15.75
CA GLY A 7 32.24 16.93 -15.13
C GLY A 7 31.37 15.74 -15.55
N HIS A 8 31.71 15.16 -16.69
CA HIS A 8 31.27 13.83 -17.11
C HIS A 8 32.48 12.91 -16.96
N MET A 9 32.31 11.78 -16.25
CA MET A 9 33.29 10.69 -16.23
C MET A 9 33.78 10.43 -17.66
N MET A 10 35.03 10.77 -17.95
CA MET A 10 35.62 10.45 -19.23
C MET A 10 35.80 8.94 -19.30
N THR A 11 35.03 8.30 -20.17
CA THR A 11 35.14 6.88 -20.49
C THR A 11 36.48 6.57 -21.14
N LEU A 12 36.84 5.29 -21.21
CA LEU A 12 38.06 4.84 -21.88
C LEU A 12 38.09 5.31 -23.34
N GLY A 13 36.98 5.17 -24.07
CA GLY A 13 36.86 5.57 -25.47
C GLY A 13 37.11 7.07 -25.67
N ASN A 14 36.52 7.91 -24.81
CA ASN A 14 36.74 9.36 -24.84
C ASN A 14 38.20 9.73 -24.61
N ARG A 15 38.86 9.07 -23.66
CA ARG A 15 40.29 9.30 -23.36
C ARG A 15 41.19 8.87 -24.51
N LEU A 16 40.87 7.75 -25.14
CA LEU A 16 41.58 7.25 -26.31
C LEU A 16 41.44 8.20 -27.51
N ALA A 17 40.22 8.62 -27.83
CA ALA A 17 39.96 9.58 -28.90
C ALA A 17 40.71 10.89 -28.67
N HIS A 18 40.70 11.38 -27.42
CA HIS A 18 41.42 12.59 -27.04
C HIS A 18 42.94 12.46 -27.25
N LEU A 19 43.57 11.34 -26.83
CA LEU A 19 44.99 11.09 -27.07
C LEU A 19 45.29 11.03 -28.57
N ARG A 20 44.47 10.31 -29.34
CA ARG A 20 44.61 10.19 -30.80
C ARG A 20 44.57 11.57 -31.46
N GLU A 21 43.57 12.39 -31.14
CA GLU A 21 43.41 13.74 -31.68
C GLU A 21 44.56 14.67 -31.28
N LYS A 22 45.04 14.58 -30.03
CA LYS A 22 46.20 15.32 -29.56
C LYS A 22 47.48 14.97 -30.33
N THR A 23 47.62 13.71 -30.75
CA THR A 23 48.73 13.27 -31.61
C THR A 23 48.53 13.54 -33.10
N GLY A 24 47.34 14.01 -33.52
CA GLY A 24 47.05 14.38 -34.90
C GLY A 24 46.91 13.21 -35.89
N ILE A 25 46.68 11.99 -35.40
CA ILE A 25 46.57 10.79 -36.26
C ILE A 25 45.11 10.38 -36.48
N SER A 26 44.82 9.74 -37.61
CA SER A 26 43.50 9.16 -37.90
C SER A 26 43.29 7.83 -37.18
N GLN A 27 42.04 7.38 -37.04
CA GLN A 27 41.72 6.05 -36.50
C GLN A 27 42.34 4.93 -37.34
N GLU A 28 42.41 5.13 -38.66
CA GLU A 28 43.02 4.18 -39.60
C GLU A 28 44.51 4.06 -39.34
N ARG A 29 45.20 5.20 -39.20
CA ARG A 29 46.63 5.21 -38.88
C ARG A 29 46.93 4.59 -37.52
N LEU A 30 46.10 4.86 -36.51
CA LEU A 30 46.24 4.21 -35.20
C LEU A 30 46.02 2.70 -35.30
N GLY A 31 45.07 2.25 -36.13
CA GLY A 31 44.85 0.84 -36.40
C GLY A 31 46.08 0.16 -37.00
N GLU A 32 46.66 0.75 -38.06
CA GLU A 32 47.89 0.25 -38.69
C GLU A 32 49.05 0.12 -37.71
N LEU A 33 49.26 1.14 -36.86
CA LEU A 33 50.35 1.17 -35.88
C LEU A 33 50.20 0.09 -34.80
N LEU A 34 48.96 -0.30 -34.49
CA LEU A 34 48.65 -1.31 -33.48
C LEU A 34 48.36 -2.69 -34.07
N GLY A 35 48.41 -2.85 -35.41
CA GLY A 35 48.08 -4.10 -36.09
C GLY A 35 46.61 -4.48 -36.00
N VAL A 36 45.70 -3.51 -35.90
CA VAL A 36 44.24 -3.72 -35.84
C VAL A 36 43.51 -2.92 -36.92
N THR A 37 42.26 -3.26 -37.20
CA THR A 37 41.47 -2.52 -38.21
C THR A 37 40.98 -1.17 -37.67
N ARG A 38 40.76 -0.19 -38.56
CA ARG A 38 40.10 1.08 -38.22
C ARG A 38 38.78 0.87 -37.45
N GLN A 39 37.98 -0.12 -37.85
CA GLN A 39 36.71 -0.44 -37.20
C GLN A 39 36.89 -0.86 -35.74
N THR A 40 37.98 -1.57 -35.44
CA THR A 40 38.35 -1.95 -34.08
C THR A 40 38.64 -0.72 -33.23
N VAL A 41 39.46 0.21 -33.75
CA VAL A 41 39.75 1.50 -33.07
C VAL A 41 38.47 2.32 -32.86
N SER A 42 37.61 2.41 -33.89
CA SER A 42 36.32 3.10 -33.76
C SER A 42 35.42 2.46 -32.69
N SER A 43 35.46 1.14 -32.53
CA SER A 43 34.68 0.43 -31.53
C SER A 43 35.20 0.69 -30.11
N TRP A 44 36.51 0.88 -29.96
CA TRP A 44 37.11 1.30 -28.69
C TRP A 44 36.78 2.74 -28.34
N GLU A 45 36.92 3.67 -29.29
CA GLU A 45 36.62 5.10 -29.09
C GLU A 45 35.14 5.37 -28.80
N THR A 46 34.24 4.49 -29.25
CA THR A 46 32.80 4.58 -28.98
C THR A 46 32.34 3.70 -27.82
N ASP A 47 33.28 3.14 -27.05
CA ASP A 47 33.03 2.24 -25.91
C ASP A 47 32.18 1.00 -26.24
N LYS A 48 32.03 0.66 -27.53
CA LYS A 48 31.26 -0.53 -27.99
C LYS A 48 31.98 -1.83 -27.63
N LEU A 49 33.31 -1.82 -27.71
CA LEU A 49 34.17 -2.92 -27.28
C LEU A 49 35.33 -2.37 -26.48
N LEU A 50 35.80 -3.15 -25.51
CA LEU A 50 37.02 -2.83 -24.77
C LEU A 50 38.26 -3.42 -25.47
N PRO A 51 39.40 -2.72 -25.47
CA PRO A 51 40.67 -3.28 -25.92
C PRO A 51 41.06 -4.49 -25.08
N LYS A 52 41.50 -5.57 -25.74
CA LYS A 52 42.12 -6.71 -25.06
C LYS A 52 43.40 -6.26 -24.32
N PRO A 53 43.86 -6.99 -23.28
CA PRO A 53 45.04 -6.62 -22.51
C PRO A 53 46.30 -6.33 -23.35
N GLU A 54 46.50 -7.09 -24.44
CA GLU A 54 47.62 -6.90 -25.37
C GLU A 54 47.54 -5.56 -26.11
N ASN A 55 46.36 -5.23 -26.63
CA ASN A 55 46.09 -3.96 -27.31
C ASN A 55 46.16 -2.78 -26.33
N MET A 56 45.69 -2.98 -25.09
CA MET A 56 45.81 -1.97 -24.05
C MET A 56 47.28 -1.66 -23.72
N ARG A 57 48.12 -2.69 -23.62
CA ARG A 57 49.57 -2.50 -23.43
C ARG A 57 50.21 -1.78 -24.63
N ALA A 58 49.78 -2.09 -25.84
CA ALA A 58 50.24 -1.41 -27.05
C ALA A 58 49.83 0.07 -27.07
N LEU A 59 48.59 0.38 -26.67
CA LEU A 59 48.09 1.75 -26.51
C LEU A 59 48.89 2.54 -25.47
N CYS A 60 49.13 1.96 -24.29
CA CYS A 60 49.92 2.58 -23.24
C CYS A 60 51.35 2.91 -23.72
N ARG A 61 51.99 1.97 -24.42
CA ARG A 61 53.33 2.18 -25.00
C ARG A 61 53.34 3.25 -26.09
N TYR A 62 52.36 3.23 -26.98
CA TYR A 62 52.30 4.17 -28.10
C TYR A 62 52.09 5.62 -27.63
N PHE A 63 51.16 5.82 -26.69
CA PHE A 63 50.84 7.15 -26.17
C PHE A 63 51.71 7.58 -24.98
N GLY A 64 52.56 6.68 -24.46
CA GLY A 64 53.41 6.96 -23.30
C GLY A 64 52.62 7.24 -22.01
N VAL A 65 51.46 6.60 -21.86
CA VAL A 65 50.58 6.77 -20.70
C VAL A 65 50.50 5.48 -19.88
N GLU A 66 50.31 5.63 -18.57
CA GLU A 66 50.05 4.50 -17.68
C GLU A 66 48.65 3.94 -17.85
N TYR A 67 48.44 2.68 -17.45
CA TYR A 67 47.13 2.03 -17.54
C TYR A 67 46.04 2.81 -16.77
N GLU A 68 46.44 3.41 -15.66
CA GLU A 68 45.67 4.31 -14.81
C GLU A 68 45.09 5.52 -15.55
N TYR A 69 45.69 5.92 -16.67
CA TYR A 69 45.11 6.98 -17.52
C TYR A 69 43.76 6.56 -18.08
N PHE A 70 43.67 5.32 -18.61
CA PHE A 70 42.45 4.76 -19.18
C PHE A 70 41.48 4.27 -18.12
N PHE A 71 42.02 3.79 -16.99
CA PHE A 71 41.26 3.27 -15.85
C PHE A 71 41.69 3.96 -14.56
N PRO A 72 41.27 5.21 -14.34
CA PRO A 72 41.57 5.89 -13.09
C PRO A 72 41.01 5.08 -11.92
N LYS A 73 41.85 4.79 -10.93
CA LYS A 73 41.40 4.16 -9.69
C LYS A 73 40.28 5.02 -9.10
N GLY A 74 39.16 4.38 -8.78
CA GLY A 74 37.94 5.04 -8.34
C GLY A 74 38.23 6.14 -7.33
N GLU A 75 37.61 7.29 -7.58
CA GLU A 75 37.71 8.54 -6.83
C GLU A 75 37.83 8.29 -5.31
N GLU A 76 39.00 8.58 -4.73
CA GLU A 76 39.17 8.60 -3.27
C GLU A 76 38.21 9.60 -2.58
N THR A 77 37.57 10.47 -3.35
CA THR A 77 36.52 11.39 -2.90
C THR A 77 35.27 10.67 -2.39
N GLN A 78 34.89 9.52 -2.96
CA GLN A 78 33.69 8.79 -2.54
C GLN A 78 33.89 8.11 -1.18
N SER A 79 35.11 7.66 -0.88
CA SER A 79 35.46 7.00 0.39
C SER A 79 35.27 7.92 1.60
N LYS A 80 35.74 9.18 1.53
CA LYS A 80 35.61 10.13 2.64
C LYS A 80 34.18 10.59 2.87
N GLN A 81 33.42 10.86 1.79
CA GLN A 81 32.02 11.27 1.91
C GLN A 81 31.14 10.13 2.45
N VAL A 82 31.40 8.89 2.03
CA VAL A 82 30.68 7.71 2.56
C VAL A 82 31.04 7.45 4.02
N GLN A 83 32.30 7.67 4.42
CA GLN A 83 32.72 7.54 5.82
C GLN A 83 32.12 8.63 6.72
N GLU A 84 32.09 9.88 6.26
CA GLU A 84 31.50 11.01 7.00
C GLU A 84 29.98 10.86 7.12
N LEU A 85 29.31 10.42 6.05
CA LEU A 85 27.88 10.10 6.06
C LEU A 85 27.57 8.92 6.99
N ALA A 86 28.39 7.86 6.96
CA ALA A 86 28.23 6.72 7.86
C ALA A 86 28.40 7.11 9.34
N ALA A 87 29.35 7.99 9.66
CA ALA A 87 29.53 8.52 11.00
C ALA A 87 28.31 9.36 11.44
N ALA A 88 27.77 10.20 10.55
CA ALA A 88 26.59 11.01 10.84
C ALA A 88 25.34 10.15 11.09
N VAL A 89 25.14 9.08 10.30
CA VAL A 89 24.02 8.14 10.47
C VAL A 89 24.09 7.43 11.82
N MET A 90 25.27 7.00 12.27
CA MET A 90 25.43 6.37 13.58
C MET A 90 25.11 7.32 14.73
N ALA A 91 25.50 8.60 14.64
CA ALA A 91 25.17 9.60 15.65
C ALA A 91 23.66 9.86 15.75
N LEU A 92 22.97 9.96 14.60
CA LEU A 92 21.51 10.09 14.53
C LEU A 92 20.79 8.88 15.11
N GLN A 93 21.30 7.67 14.88
CA GLN A 93 20.68 6.45 15.39
C GLN A 93 20.67 6.39 16.93
N GLY A 94 21.72 6.90 17.58
CA GLY A 94 21.76 7.02 19.04
C GLY A 94 20.76 8.04 19.61
N GLN A 95 20.49 9.13 18.88
CA GLN A 95 19.46 10.10 19.28
C GLN A 95 18.05 9.51 19.16
N VAL A 96 17.80 8.70 18.13
CA VAL A 96 16.50 8.04 17.93
C VAL A 96 16.20 7.04 19.05
N SER A 97 17.17 6.24 19.48
CA SER A 97 16.96 5.28 20.58
C SER A 97 16.65 5.98 21.91
N ALA A 98 17.34 7.08 22.23
CA ALA A 98 17.07 7.85 23.45
C ALA A 98 15.66 8.45 23.47
N LEU A 99 15.17 8.92 22.31
CA LEU A 99 13.80 9.43 22.19
C LEU A 99 12.76 8.31 22.33
N GLN A 100 13.05 7.10 21.83
CA GLN A 100 12.15 5.95 21.96
C GLN A 100 12.02 5.50 23.42
N GLU A 101 13.12 5.50 24.17
CA GLU A 101 13.11 5.19 25.61
C GLU A 101 12.27 6.21 26.39
N ALA A 102 12.47 7.51 26.13
CA ALA A 102 11.69 8.58 26.74
C ALA A 102 10.18 8.47 26.43
N GLN A 103 9.82 8.11 25.19
CA GLN A 103 8.42 7.86 24.82
C GLN A 103 7.85 6.61 25.50
N GLY A 104 8.64 5.54 25.65
CA GLY A 104 8.23 4.33 26.35
C GLY A 104 7.91 4.59 27.82
N GLU A 105 8.71 5.42 28.49
CA GLU A 105 8.44 5.85 29.88
C GLU A 105 7.17 6.70 29.98
N GLN A 106 6.95 7.62 29.05
CA GLN A 106 5.73 8.43 29.00
C GLN A 106 4.47 7.58 28.77
N GLN A 107 4.52 6.62 27.83
CA GLN A 107 3.40 5.71 27.57
C GLN A 107 3.09 4.82 28.77
N LYS A 108 4.13 4.40 29.51
CA LYS A 108 3.97 3.60 30.73
C LYS A 108 3.35 4.41 31.87
N ALA A 109 3.73 5.69 32.00
CA ALA A 109 3.12 6.61 32.96
C ALA A 109 1.64 6.90 32.61
N GLU A 110 1.33 7.14 31.32
CA GLU A 110 -0.04 7.37 30.85
C GLU A 110 -0.91 6.11 30.97
N ALA A 111 -0.35 4.92 30.74
CA ALA A 111 -1.04 3.66 30.98
C ALA A 111 -1.28 3.38 32.47
N ALA A 112 -0.43 3.88 33.36
CA ALA A 112 -0.60 3.76 34.82
C ALA A 112 -1.67 4.73 35.36
N ASP A 113 -1.85 5.90 34.73
CA ASP A 113 -2.90 6.88 35.06
C ASP A 113 -4.28 6.53 34.44
N GLN A 114 -4.34 5.55 33.53
CA GLN A 114 -5.60 5.04 33.01
C GLN A 114 -6.36 4.21 34.06
N ASP A 115 -7.30 4.86 34.74
CA ASP A 115 -8.30 4.22 35.60
C ASP A 115 -9.06 3.10 34.85
N PRO A 116 -8.88 1.81 35.22
CA PRO A 116 -9.53 0.69 34.57
C PRO A 116 -11.07 0.74 34.66
N GLY A 117 -11.63 1.50 35.60
CA GLY A 117 -13.07 1.70 35.76
C GLY A 117 -13.73 2.43 34.59
N LYS A 118 -13.09 3.48 34.05
CA LYS A 118 -13.66 4.31 32.97
C LYS A 118 -13.70 3.61 31.62
N SER A 119 -12.75 2.70 31.36
CA SER A 119 -12.71 1.90 30.11
C SER A 119 -13.84 0.86 30.06
N ALA A 120 -14.12 0.20 31.19
CA ALA A 120 -15.22 -0.77 31.30
C ALA A 120 -16.60 -0.10 31.14
N GLU A 121 -16.75 1.12 31.64
CA GLU A 121 -17.99 1.91 31.55
C GLU A 121 -18.32 2.30 30.09
N LYS A 122 -17.35 2.81 29.33
CA LYS A 122 -17.51 3.09 27.87
C LYS A 122 -17.91 1.83 27.08
N GLY A 123 -17.33 0.68 27.42
CA GLY A 123 -17.67 -0.60 26.79
C GLY A 123 -19.08 -1.11 27.12
N ARG A 124 -19.59 -0.81 28.31
CA ARG A 124 -20.96 -1.15 28.73
C ARG A 124 -22.00 -0.33 27.96
N PHE A 125 -21.80 0.98 27.83
CA PHE A 125 -22.71 1.85 27.08
C PHE A 125 -22.79 1.48 25.60
N ARG A 126 -21.65 1.16 24.97
CA ARG A 126 -21.61 0.72 23.57
C ARG A 126 -22.42 -0.57 23.33
N LYS A 127 -22.39 -1.51 24.29
CA LYS A 127 -23.19 -2.74 24.24
C LYS A 127 -24.68 -2.48 24.43
N VAL A 128 -25.06 -1.62 25.40
CA VAL A 128 -26.47 -1.24 25.64
C VAL A 128 -27.07 -0.57 24.40
N TYR A 129 -26.33 0.35 23.77
CA TYR A 129 -26.76 1.03 22.56
C TYR A 129 -27.00 0.06 21.38
N ILE A 130 -26.13 -0.94 21.19
CA ILE A 130 -26.29 -1.94 20.13
C ILE A 130 -27.59 -2.75 20.34
N VAL A 131 -27.86 -3.18 21.57
CA VAL A 131 -29.10 -3.92 21.88
C VAL A 131 -30.32 -3.02 21.68
N LEU A 132 -30.29 -1.79 22.20
CA LEU A 132 -31.39 -0.84 22.09
C LEU A 132 -31.73 -0.52 20.62
N ARG A 133 -30.69 -0.30 19.79
CA ARG A 133 -30.85 -0.08 18.34
C ARG A 133 -31.48 -1.30 17.65
N SER A 134 -31.08 -2.51 17.99
CA SER A 134 -31.65 -3.72 17.39
C SER A 134 -33.14 -3.89 17.75
N VAL A 135 -33.52 -3.59 19.00
CA VAL A 135 -34.92 -3.65 19.44
C VAL A 135 -35.75 -2.58 18.72
N ALA A 136 -35.26 -1.33 18.67
CA ALA A 136 -35.96 -0.24 17.98
C ALA A 136 -36.23 -0.57 16.50
N LEU A 137 -35.23 -1.11 15.80
CA LEU A 137 -35.38 -1.53 14.40
C LEU A 137 -36.44 -2.63 14.23
N THR A 138 -36.48 -3.61 15.12
CA THR A 138 -37.51 -4.67 15.06
C THR A 138 -38.91 -4.13 15.32
N VAL A 139 -39.08 -3.21 16.27
CA VAL A 139 -40.37 -2.57 16.55
C VAL A 139 -40.85 -1.75 15.35
N CYS A 140 -39.96 -0.93 14.76
CA CYS A 140 -40.28 -0.17 13.55
C CYS A 140 -40.73 -1.09 12.40
N ALA A 141 -40.03 -2.21 12.18
CA ALA A 141 -40.40 -3.17 11.13
C ALA A 141 -41.80 -3.76 11.38
N VAL A 142 -42.11 -4.15 12.62
CA VAL A 142 -43.44 -4.67 12.98
C VAL A 142 -44.54 -3.62 12.78
N LEU A 143 -44.30 -2.36 13.17
CA LEU A 143 -45.26 -1.27 12.97
C LEU A 143 -45.54 -1.03 11.49
N VAL A 144 -44.52 -1.06 10.63
CA VAL A 144 -44.69 -0.93 9.17
C VAL A 144 -45.58 -2.04 8.62
N VAL A 145 -45.38 -3.29 9.07
CA VAL A 145 -46.23 -4.42 8.66
C VAL A 145 -47.67 -4.24 9.13
N LEU A 146 -47.89 -3.82 10.38
CA LEU A 146 -49.24 -3.58 10.92
C LEU A 146 -49.97 -2.46 10.16
N ILE A 147 -49.28 -1.37 9.84
CA ILE A 147 -49.83 -0.27 9.04
C ILE A 147 -50.18 -0.76 7.64
N ALA A 148 -49.31 -1.54 6.99
CA ALA A 148 -49.59 -2.10 5.67
C ALA A 148 -50.85 -3.00 5.69
N VAL A 149 -50.98 -3.87 6.69
CA VAL A 149 -52.17 -4.72 6.86
C VAL A 149 -53.43 -3.89 7.12
N ALA A 150 -53.36 -2.87 7.98
CA ALA A 150 -54.48 -1.98 8.25
C ALA A 150 -54.94 -1.18 7.02
N LEU A 151 -53.98 -0.68 6.22
CA LEU A 151 -54.28 0.01 4.96
C LEU A 151 -54.94 -0.93 3.95
N ILE A 152 -54.45 -2.17 3.82
CA ILE A 152 -55.08 -3.19 2.97
C ILE A 152 -56.51 -3.49 3.47
N GLY A 153 -56.71 -3.61 4.78
CA GLY A 153 -58.03 -3.81 5.39
C GLY A 153 -59.00 -2.63 5.15
N MET A 154 -58.53 -1.39 5.23
CA MET A 154 -59.33 -0.20 4.92
C MET A 154 -59.71 -0.14 3.43
N LEU A 155 -58.81 -0.55 2.53
CA LEU A 155 -59.13 -0.68 1.10
C LEU A 155 -60.16 -1.79 0.82
N TYR A 156 -60.31 -2.75 1.73
CA TYR A 156 -61.26 -3.86 1.62
C TYR A 156 -62.71 -3.50 1.99
N GLN A 157 -62.95 -2.43 2.76
CA GLN A 157 -64.31 -2.07 3.22
C GLN A 157 -65.14 -1.24 2.23
N SER A 158 -64.60 -0.89 1.05
CA SER A 158 -65.30 -0.04 0.07
C SER A 158 -65.98 -0.83 -1.07
N GLY A 159 -66.58 -1.99 -0.76
CA GLY A 159 -67.26 -2.84 -1.74
C GLY A 159 -68.66 -3.24 -1.29
N GLU A 160 -69.63 -2.34 -1.46
CA GLU A 160 -71.06 -2.67 -1.38
C GLU A 160 -71.60 -2.81 -2.81
N GLY A 161 -72.05 -4.01 -3.17
CA GLY A 161 -72.58 -4.31 -4.50
C GLY A 161 -73.06 -5.75 -4.59
N ASP A 162 -74.38 -5.91 -4.62
CA ASP A 162 -75.16 -7.15 -4.53
C ASP A 162 -74.82 -8.27 -5.53
N GLY A 163 -74.93 -9.51 -5.05
CA GLY A 163 -75.47 -10.63 -5.82
C GLY A 163 -74.50 -11.46 -6.67
N GLY A 164 -74.17 -12.66 -6.19
CA GLY A 164 -73.79 -13.80 -7.03
C GLY A 164 -72.30 -14.12 -7.08
N ALA A 165 -71.96 -15.32 -6.61
CA ALA A 165 -70.65 -15.99 -6.71
C ALA A 165 -69.44 -15.13 -6.28
N ASN A 166 -69.03 -15.30 -5.03
CA ASN A 166 -67.89 -14.63 -4.42
C ASN A 166 -66.55 -15.12 -5.02
N VAL A 167 -66.28 -14.75 -6.27
CA VAL A 167 -64.95 -14.76 -6.85
C VAL A 167 -64.37 -13.40 -6.53
N ILE A 168 -63.57 -13.33 -5.46
CA ILE A 168 -62.84 -12.13 -5.06
C ILE A 168 -61.87 -11.79 -6.21
N ALA A 169 -62.28 -10.90 -7.11
CA ALA A 169 -61.41 -10.38 -8.15
C ALA A 169 -60.40 -9.45 -7.47
N TRP A 170 -59.23 -9.99 -7.12
CA TRP A 170 -58.10 -9.20 -6.66
C TRP A 170 -57.64 -8.28 -7.80
N ASN A 171 -58.27 -7.12 -7.97
CA ASN A 171 -57.76 -6.07 -8.85
C ASN A 171 -56.57 -5.34 -8.20
N MET A 172 -55.73 -6.08 -7.49
CA MET A 172 -54.44 -5.64 -7.01
C MET A 172 -53.46 -5.90 -8.15
N PRO A 173 -52.75 -4.88 -8.65
CA PRO A 173 -51.74 -5.11 -9.67
C PRO A 173 -50.74 -6.19 -9.20
N PRO A 174 -50.39 -7.19 -10.02
CA PRO A 174 -49.48 -8.27 -9.61
C PRO A 174 -48.15 -7.77 -9.04
N TRP A 175 -47.69 -6.61 -9.49
CA TRP A 175 -46.48 -5.96 -8.97
C TRP A 175 -46.63 -5.53 -7.50
N LEU A 176 -47.81 -5.13 -7.06
CA LEU A 176 -48.06 -4.68 -5.69
C LEU A 176 -48.07 -5.85 -4.71
N ILE A 177 -48.59 -7.01 -5.13
CA ILE A 177 -48.50 -8.26 -4.37
C ILE A 177 -47.02 -8.65 -4.20
N ALA A 178 -46.22 -8.56 -5.26
CA ALA A 178 -44.80 -8.86 -5.21
C ALA A 178 -44.04 -7.91 -4.27
N VAL A 179 -44.40 -6.62 -4.22
CA VAL A 179 -43.81 -5.65 -3.28
C VAL A 179 -44.15 -5.99 -1.84
N ILE A 180 -45.42 -6.32 -1.53
CA ILE A 180 -45.85 -6.67 -0.16
C ILE A 180 -45.14 -7.95 0.31
N VAL A 181 -45.10 -8.98 -0.52
CA VAL A 181 -44.38 -10.24 -0.22
C VAL A 181 -42.88 -9.97 -0.04
N GLY A 182 -42.28 -9.13 -0.90
CA GLY A 182 -40.88 -8.74 -0.80
C GLY A 182 -40.54 -8.02 0.51
N VAL A 183 -41.39 -7.08 0.93
CA VAL A 183 -41.23 -6.35 2.20
C VAL A 183 -41.37 -7.29 3.40
N LEU A 184 -42.33 -8.22 3.37
CA LEU A 184 -42.50 -9.23 4.43
C LEU A 184 -41.28 -10.14 4.54
N VAL A 185 -40.77 -10.66 3.41
CA VAL A 185 -39.57 -11.50 3.38
C VAL A 185 -38.35 -10.75 3.90
N ALA A 186 -38.17 -9.49 3.48
CA ALA A 186 -37.07 -8.64 3.94
C ALA A 186 -37.14 -8.36 5.45
N ALA A 187 -38.35 -8.09 5.98
CA ALA A 187 -38.57 -7.88 7.40
C ALA A 187 -38.23 -9.13 8.24
N VAL A 188 -38.68 -10.30 7.79
CA VAL A 188 -38.37 -11.59 8.44
C VAL A 188 -36.85 -11.87 8.41
N ALA A 189 -36.19 -11.60 7.28
CA ALA A 189 -34.74 -11.75 7.15
C ALA A 189 -33.98 -10.80 8.10
N ALA A 190 -34.40 -9.54 8.20
CA ALA A 190 -33.79 -8.56 9.11
C ALA A 190 -33.95 -8.96 10.59
N CYS A 191 -35.11 -9.50 10.97
CA CYS A 191 -35.34 -10.08 12.29
C CYS A 191 -34.42 -11.28 12.54
N ALA A 192 -34.28 -12.20 11.59
CA ALA A 192 -33.40 -13.36 11.72
C ALA A 192 -31.93 -12.96 11.90
N VAL A 193 -31.43 -11.99 11.11
CA VAL A 193 -30.06 -11.46 11.23
C VAL A 193 -29.83 -10.83 12.61
N SER A 194 -30.81 -10.07 13.11
CA SER A 194 -30.76 -9.44 14.43
C SER A 194 -30.69 -10.46 15.56
N VAL A 195 -31.50 -11.52 15.49
CA VAL A 195 -31.49 -12.64 16.46
C VAL A 195 -30.15 -13.38 16.43
N VAL A 196 -29.64 -13.70 15.24
CA VAL A 196 -28.35 -14.39 15.10
C VAL A 196 -27.20 -13.55 15.68
N HIS A 197 -27.22 -12.23 15.46
CA HIS A 197 -26.23 -11.33 16.04
C HIS A 197 -26.31 -11.31 17.58
N LEU A 198 -27.52 -11.26 18.16
CA LEU A 198 -27.72 -11.35 19.61
C LEU A 198 -27.23 -12.68 20.20
N VAL A 199 -27.52 -13.81 19.55
CA VAL A 199 -27.06 -15.13 20.00
C VAL A 199 -25.53 -15.23 19.97
N ARG A 200 -24.87 -14.71 18.92
CA ARG A 200 -23.40 -14.69 18.83
C ARG A 200 -22.79 -13.82 19.93
N VAL A 201 -23.36 -12.64 20.18
CA VAL A 201 -22.92 -11.75 21.26
C VAL A 201 -23.10 -12.40 22.64
N SER A 202 -24.21 -13.12 22.85
CA SER A 202 -24.47 -13.86 24.10
C SER A 202 -23.48 -15.00 24.32
N LYS A 203 -23.25 -15.87 23.32
CA LYS A 203 -22.26 -16.97 23.42
C LYS A 203 -20.83 -16.48 23.63
N ALA A 204 -20.45 -15.34 23.06
CA ALA A 204 -19.14 -14.73 23.28
C ALA A 204 -18.96 -14.26 24.74
N LYS A 205 -20.05 -13.86 25.41
CA LYS A 205 -20.04 -13.45 26.81
C LYS A 205 -19.91 -14.65 27.76
N GLY A 206 -20.54 -15.79 27.44
CA GLY A 206 -20.44 -17.03 28.22
C GLY A 206 -19.02 -17.62 28.24
N ARG A 207 -18.38 -17.73 27.06
CA ARG A 207 -17.00 -18.25 26.95
C ARG A 207 -15.97 -17.42 27.71
N LYS A 208 -16.11 -16.10 27.73
CA LYS A 208 -15.20 -15.23 28.49
C LYS A 208 -15.33 -15.41 30.00
N LYS A 209 -16.53 -15.69 30.51
CA LYS A 209 -16.77 -15.93 31.95
C LYS A 209 -16.20 -17.27 32.41
N GLU A 210 -16.38 -18.31 31.60
CA GLU A 210 -15.84 -19.65 31.88
C GLU A 210 -14.30 -19.68 31.85
N GLN A 211 -13.67 -18.88 30.99
CA GLN A 211 -12.21 -18.75 30.94
C GLN A 211 -11.65 -18.03 32.17
N THR A 212 -12.35 -17.03 32.71
CA THR A 212 -11.93 -16.31 33.92
C THR A 212 -12.11 -17.14 35.20
N ASP A 213 -13.13 -18.00 35.26
CA ASP A 213 -13.38 -18.86 36.43
C ASP A 213 -12.42 -20.06 36.50
N LYS A 214 -11.81 -20.48 35.37
CA LYS A 214 -10.79 -21.56 35.32
C LYS A 214 -9.37 -21.08 35.65
N ASN A 215 -9.13 -19.77 35.65
CA ASN A 215 -7.81 -19.16 35.82
C ASN A 215 -7.63 -18.49 37.19
N LYS A 216 -8.55 -18.72 38.12
CA LYS A 216 -8.54 -18.25 39.52
C LYS A 216 -8.65 -19.46 40.44
#